data_AF-A0A914PQD0-F1
#
_entry.id   AF-A0A914PQD0-F1
#
_cell.length_a   1.000
_cell.length_b   1.000
_cell.length_c   1.000
_cell.angle_alpha   90.00
_cell.angle_beta   90.00
_cell.angle_gamma   90.00
#
_symmetry.space_group_name_H-M   'P 1'
#
loop_
_entity.id
_entity.type
_entity.pdbx_description
1 polymer ?
#
loop_
_entity_poly.entity_id
_entity_poly.type
_entity_poly.pdbx_seq_one_letter_code
_entity_poly.pdbx_strand_id
1 'polypeptide(L)'
;MCELLLNKVKNTLNAALHNSKFDANQINKVLHVGGGSRMPMIKQLLRNMFPEAEHCIEEHPDEVVAIGAAYYAYSLPSDSKSDFRRQTETHIDEGPLLKRRK
;
A
#
# COMPACT_ATOMS: atom_id res chain seq x y z
N MET A 1 18.20 -5.83 21.48
CA MET A 1 17.57 -4.71 22.22
C MET A 1 16.11 -4.44 21.81
N CYS A 2 15.67 -4.68 20.56
CA CYS A 2 14.26 -4.47 20.15
C CYS A 2 13.43 -5.75 19.92
N GLU A 3 13.90 -6.88 20.43
CA GLU A 3 13.31 -8.21 20.16
C GLU A 3 11.85 -8.34 20.65
N LEU A 4 11.52 -7.72 21.79
CA LEU A 4 10.15 -7.69 22.32
C LEU A 4 9.16 -7.01 21.35
N LEU A 5 9.58 -5.93 20.67
CA LEU A 5 8.73 -5.21 19.72
C LEU A 5 8.57 -6.02 18.43
N LEU A 6 9.64 -6.65 17.93
CA LEU A 6 9.54 -7.53 16.77
C LEU A 6 8.63 -8.73 17.03
N ASN A 7 8.71 -9.33 18.22
CA ASN A 7 7.86 -10.44 18.61
C ASN A 7 6.39 -10.01 18.69
N LYS A 8 6.10 -8.78 19.16
CA LYS A 8 4.75 -8.22 19.08
C LYS A 8 4.26 -8.10 17.63
N VAL A 9 5.09 -7.60 16.72
CA VAL A 9 4.74 -7.53 15.28
C VAL A 9 4.45 -8.91 14.71
N LYS A 10 5.30 -9.91 14.98
CA LYS A 10 5.06 -11.31 14.56
C LYS A 10 3.72 -11.84 15.06
N ASN A 11 3.42 -11.63 16.34
CA ASN A 11 2.19 -12.11 16.96
C ASN A 11 0.95 -11.46 16.33
N THR A 12 1.00 -10.17 16.04
CA THR A 12 -0.09 -9.46 15.34
C THR A 12 -0.30 -10.01 13.92
N LEU A 13 0.77 -10.29 13.18
CA LEU A 13 0.69 -10.87 11.84
C LEU A 13 0.09 -12.30 11.88
N ASN A 14 0.52 -13.13 12.82
CA ASN A 14 -0.03 -14.48 13.01
C ASN A 14 -1.52 -14.44 13.37
N ALA A 15 -1.94 -13.50 14.23
CA ALA A 15 -3.34 -13.30 14.56
C ALA A 15 -4.16 -12.86 13.33
N ALA A 16 -3.61 -11.98 12.48
CA ALA A 16 -4.27 -11.56 11.24
C ALA A 16 -4.43 -12.73 10.25
N LEU A 17 -3.40 -13.55 10.07
CA LEU A 17 -3.47 -14.76 9.25
C LEU A 17 -4.54 -15.72 9.77
N HIS A 18 -4.52 -16.02 11.07
CA HIS A 18 -5.54 -16.86 11.71
C HIS A 18 -6.97 -16.33 11.48
N ASN A 19 -7.19 -15.02 11.65
CA ASN A 19 -8.52 -14.42 11.48
C ASN A 19 -8.99 -14.42 10.02
N SER A 20 -8.05 -14.30 9.08
CA SER A 20 -8.34 -14.32 7.65
C SER A 20 -8.49 -15.72 7.06
N LYS A 21 -8.09 -16.77 7.81
CA LYS A 21 -8.04 -18.18 7.37
C LYS A 21 -7.14 -18.41 6.15
N PHE A 22 -6.15 -17.56 5.96
CA PHE A 22 -5.12 -17.73 4.95
C PHE A 22 -3.82 -18.20 5.58
N ASP A 23 -3.13 -19.10 4.89
CA ASP A 23 -1.74 -19.43 5.16
C ASP A 23 -0.80 -18.36 4.61
N ALA A 24 0.36 -18.20 5.23
CA ALA A 24 1.36 -17.21 4.81
C ALA A 24 1.78 -17.37 3.33
N ASN A 25 1.80 -18.61 2.82
CA ASN A 25 2.15 -18.92 1.43
C ASN A 25 1.07 -18.51 0.41
N GLN A 26 -0.14 -18.23 0.87
CA GLN A 26 -1.23 -17.77 0.00
C GLN A 26 -1.20 -16.24 -0.22
N ILE A 27 -0.33 -15.53 0.50
CA ILE A 27 -0.17 -14.09 0.34
C ILE A 27 0.66 -13.81 -0.91
N ASN A 28 0.05 -13.16 -1.89
CA ASN A 28 0.73 -12.85 -3.16
C ASN A 28 1.62 -11.61 -3.08
N LYS A 29 1.21 -10.61 -2.30
CA LYS A 29 1.89 -9.31 -2.21
C LYS A 29 1.90 -8.77 -0.80
N VAL A 30 3.01 -8.15 -0.41
CA VAL A 30 3.18 -7.45 0.86
C VAL A 30 3.58 -6.00 0.56
N LEU A 31 2.67 -5.07 0.85
CA LEU A 31 2.89 -3.64 0.69
C LEU A 31 3.53 -3.05 1.97
N HIS A 32 4.69 -2.43 1.83
CA HIS A 32 5.36 -1.75 2.95
C HIS A 32 4.83 -0.33 3.07
N VAL A 33 4.08 -0.05 4.15
CA VAL A 33 3.44 1.25 4.39
C VAL A 33 3.85 1.81 5.75
N GLY A 34 4.02 3.13 5.83
CA GLY A 34 4.43 3.89 7.01
C GLY A 34 5.94 3.92 7.25
N GLY A 35 6.42 4.94 7.96
CA GLY A 35 7.86 5.18 8.18
C GLY A 35 8.60 4.04 8.91
N GLY A 36 7.92 3.29 9.78
CA GLY A 36 8.50 2.14 10.49
C GLY A 36 8.90 0.98 9.56
N SER A 37 8.27 0.87 8.39
CA SER A 37 8.62 -0.15 7.38
C SER A 37 9.98 0.09 6.73
N ARG A 38 10.58 1.29 6.89
CA ARG A 38 11.93 1.60 6.42
C ARG A 38 13.00 0.81 7.19
N MET A 39 12.71 0.33 8.41
CA MET A 39 13.65 -0.43 9.24
C MET A 39 14.06 -1.76 8.56
N PRO A 40 15.38 -2.01 8.33
CA PRO A 40 15.85 -3.24 7.68
C PRO A 40 15.40 -4.53 8.37
N MET A 41 15.35 -4.49 9.70
CA MET A 41 14.93 -5.62 10.53
C MET A 41 13.47 -6.02 10.30
N ILE A 42 12.57 -5.04 10.07
CA ILE A 42 11.16 -5.31 9.71
C ILE A 42 11.05 -5.86 8.29
N LYS A 43 11.84 -5.32 7.35
CA LYS A 43 11.89 -5.85 5.98
C LYS A 43 12.33 -7.31 5.95
N GLN A 44 13.37 -7.64 6.72
CA GLN A 44 13.87 -9.02 6.84
C GLN A 44 12.85 -9.92 7.52
N LEU A 45 12.21 -9.46 8.59
CA LEU A 45 11.14 -10.17 9.27
C LEU A 45 10.02 -10.57 8.30
N LEU A 46 9.51 -9.61 7.54
CA LEU A 46 8.41 -9.82 6.60
C LEU A 46 8.81 -10.76 5.45
N ARG A 47 10.04 -10.64 4.93
CA ARG A 47 10.58 -11.57 3.92
C ARG A 47 10.69 -13.00 4.44
N ASN A 48 11.06 -13.17 5.71
CA ASN A 48 11.13 -14.50 6.31
C ASN A 48 9.73 -15.10 6.56
N MET A 49 8.73 -14.27 6.85
CA MET A 49 7.35 -14.72 7.08
C MET A 49 6.58 -14.99 5.79
N PHE A 50 6.86 -14.22 4.73
CA PHE A 50 6.15 -14.28 3.45
C PHE A 50 7.14 -14.43 2.28
N PRO A 51 7.89 -15.55 2.20
CA PRO A 51 8.99 -15.69 1.24
C PRO A 51 8.53 -15.69 -0.22
N GLU A 52 7.33 -16.20 -0.49
CA GLU A 52 6.76 -16.31 -1.84
C GLU A 52 6.02 -15.03 -2.30
N ALA A 53 5.87 -14.05 -1.40
CA ALA A 53 5.14 -12.83 -1.70
C ALA A 53 6.02 -11.79 -2.40
N GLU A 54 5.43 -11.05 -3.35
CA GLU A 54 6.05 -9.86 -3.91
C GLU A 54 6.08 -8.75 -2.85
N HIS A 55 7.27 -8.32 -2.44
CA HIS A 55 7.43 -7.23 -1.48
C HIS A 55 7.53 -5.88 -2.18
N CYS A 56 6.43 -5.15 -2.22
CA CYS A 56 6.37 -3.82 -2.82
C CYS A 56 6.82 -2.78 -1.79
N ILE A 57 7.97 -2.16 -2.04
CA ILE A 57 8.49 -1.05 -1.26
C ILE A 57 8.37 0.19 -2.14
N GLU A 58 7.53 1.13 -1.73
CA GLU A 58 7.35 2.40 -2.41
C GLU A 58 8.35 3.43 -1.85
N GLU A 59 8.69 4.46 -2.64
CA GLU A 59 9.74 5.44 -2.29
C GLU A 59 9.34 6.35 -1.10
N HIS A 60 8.04 6.63 -0.97
CA HIS A 60 7.41 7.49 0.03
C HIS A 60 6.29 6.75 0.79
N PRO A 61 6.60 5.66 1.53
CA PRO A 61 5.62 4.78 2.15
C PRO A 61 4.73 5.48 3.20
N ASP A 62 5.09 6.69 3.60
CA ASP A 62 4.35 7.58 4.48
C ASP A 62 3.25 8.39 3.76
N GLU A 63 3.33 8.55 2.44
CA GLU A 63 2.37 9.32 1.63
C GLU A 63 1.28 8.45 0.99
N VAL A 64 1.58 7.18 0.74
CA VAL A 64 0.69 6.26 0.01
C VAL A 64 -0.72 6.13 0.61
N VAL A 65 -0.84 6.28 1.93
CA VAL A 65 -2.15 6.25 2.61
C VAL A 65 -3.00 7.46 2.24
N ALA A 66 -2.39 8.66 2.23
CA ALA A 66 -3.07 9.89 1.88
C ALA A 66 -3.48 9.90 0.40
N ILE A 67 -2.60 9.43 -0.48
CA ILE A 67 -2.87 9.31 -1.92
C ILE A 67 -4.04 8.35 -2.16
N GLY A 68 -4.04 7.18 -1.53
CA GLY A 68 -5.13 6.21 -1.64
C GLY A 68 -6.47 6.76 -1.13
N ALA A 69 -6.44 7.52 -0.02
CA ALA A 69 -7.63 8.17 0.52
C ALA A 69 -8.20 9.25 -0.43
N ALA A 70 -7.33 10.06 -1.04
CA ALA A 70 -7.75 11.08 -2.01
C ALA A 70 -8.40 10.45 -3.26
N TYR A 71 -7.79 9.37 -3.79
CA TYR A 71 -8.36 8.63 -4.92
C TYR A 71 -9.72 8.03 -4.58
N TYR A 72 -9.85 7.43 -3.40
CA TYR A 72 -11.13 6.90 -2.92
C TYR A 72 -12.20 7.99 -2.79
N ALA A 73 -11.87 9.14 -2.19
CA ALA A 73 -12.79 10.27 -2.05
C ALA A 73 -13.25 10.83 -3.41
N TYR A 74 -12.34 10.87 -4.39
CA TYR A 74 -12.68 11.24 -5.76
C TYR A 74 -13.68 10.26 -6.41
N SER A 75 -13.51 8.96 -6.15
CA SER A 75 -14.37 7.91 -6.71
C SER A 75 -15.77 7.83 -6.07
N LEU A 76 -16.00 8.45 -4.92
CA LEU A 76 -17.29 8.36 -4.24
C LEU A 76 -18.38 9.12 -5.02
N PRO A 77 -19.52 8.47 -5.32
CA PRO A 77 -20.70 9.15 -5.84
C PRO A 77 -21.15 10.19 -4.80
N SER A 78 -21.39 11.41 -5.26
CA SER A 78 -21.89 12.49 -4.42
C SER A 78 -23.32 12.83 -4.83
N ASP A 79 -24.28 12.60 -3.94
CA ASP A 79 -25.69 12.99 -4.16
C ASP A 79 -25.89 14.52 -4.09
N SER A 80 -24.86 15.27 -3.72
CA SER A 80 -24.84 16.73 -3.67
C SER A 80 -23.62 17.28 -4.42
N LYS A 81 -23.73 17.42 -5.75
CA LYS A 81 -22.80 18.23 -6.54
C LYS A 81 -23.55 19.18 -7.47
N SER A 82 -23.72 20.41 -7.01
CA SER A 82 -23.24 21.54 -7.78
C SER A 82 -21.70 21.44 -7.88
N ASP A 83 -21.21 21.23 -9.11
CA ASP A 83 -20.06 21.93 -9.68
C ASP A 83 -18.62 21.75 -9.13
N PHE A 84 -18.20 20.60 -8.60
CA PHE A 84 -16.75 20.29 -8.50
C PHE A 84 -16.17 19.64 -9.78
N ARG A 85 -17.04 19.13 -10.67
CA ARG A 85 -16.64 18.34 -11.85
C ARG A 85 -16.03 19.16 -13.00
N ARG A 86 -15.99 20.50 -12.91
CA ARG A 86 -15.60 21.38 -14.03
C ARG A 86 -14.18 21.96 -14.00
N GLN A 87 -13.42 21.84 -12.91
CA GLN A 87 -12.12 22.54 -12.80
C GLN A 87 -10.89 21.65 -13.00
N THR A 88 -10.99 20.32 -12.91
CA THR A 88 -9.82 19.44 -13.07
C THR A 88 -9.64 18.89 -14.47
N GLU A 89 -10.59 19.07 -15.40
CA GLU A 89 -10.46 18.61 -16.78
C GLU A 89 -9.55 19.51 -17.65
N THR A 90 -9.15 20.69 -17.17
CA THR A 90 -8.29 21.61 -17.94
C THR A 90 -6.79 21.46 -17.67
N HIS A 91 -6.36 20.56 -16.76
CA HIS A 91 -4.95 20.40 -16.42
C HIS A 91 -4.51 18.97 -16.08
N ILE A 92 -5.20 17.95 -16.59
CA ILE A 92 -4.59 16.62 -16.70
C ILE A 92 -3.86 16.59 -18.04
N ASP A 93 -2.65 17.13 -18.04
CA ASP A 93 -1.69 16.88 -19.10
C ASP A 93 -1.37 15.39 -19.09
N GLU A 94 -1.74 14.71 -20.15
CA GLU A 94 -1.42 13.32 -20.44
C GLU A 94 0.10 13.13 -20.29
N GLY A 95 0.54 12.55 -19.16
CA GLY A 95 1.91 12.08 -19.01
C GLY A 95 2.27 11.18 -20.21
N PRO A 96 3.50 11.25 -20.73
CA PRO A 96 3.79 10.88 -22.12
C PRO A 96 3.54 9.40 -22.36
N LEU A 97 2.35 9.08 -22.90
CA LEU A 97 2.04 7.79 -23.47
C LEU A 97 2.88 7.62 -24.75
N LEU A 98 4.07 7.07 -24.54
CA LEU A 98 4.73 6.07 -25.37
C LEU A 98 4.08 5.88 -26.75
N LYS A 99 4.37 6.80 -27.69
CA LYS A 99 4.03 6.62 -29.11
C LYS A 99 4.82 5.44 -29.64
N ARG A 100 4.17 4.27 -29.63
CA ARG A 100 4.56 3.10 -30.42
C ARG A 100 4.76 3.52 -31.88
N ARG A 101 5.90 3.09 -32.39
CA ARG A 101 6.38 3.13 -33.78
C ARG A 101 5.26 3.07 -34.82
N LYS A 102 5.35 3.94 -35.82
CA LYS A 102 5.21 3.55 -37.23
C LYS A 102 6.51 3.91 -37.93
#